data_AF-C3N0V4-F1
#
_entry.id   AF-C3N0V4-F1
#
_cell.length_a   1.000
_cell.length_b   1.000
_cell.length_c   1.000
_cell.angle_alpha   90.00
_cell.angle_beta   90.00
_cell.angle_gamma   90.00
#
_symmetry.space_group_name_H-M   'P 1'
#
loop_
_entity.id
_entity.type
_entity.pdbx_description
1 polymer ?
#
loop_
_entity_poly.entity_id
_entity_poly.type
_entity_poly.pdbx_seq_one_letter_code
_entity_poly.pdbx_strand_id
1 'polypeptide(L)'
;MATKRSILFTVTITLFHIGLLISKHHNYRFSSCPFLAYIPLTSDFIVDTKCRYNLLKILELIEEAEDGLTVEYISTNLNVSRKSVRIYLNKLESHGLIKRIGDKYKITEEGKKLIENLKLSGF
;
A
#
# COMPACT_ATOMS: atom_id res chain seq x y z
N MET A 1 17.42 25.37 -34.77
CA MET A 1 16.57 24.24 -34.30
C MET A 1 17.20 23.46 -33.13
N ALA A 2 18.53 23.35 -33.05
CA ALA A 2 19.23 22.61 -31.98
C ALA A 2 19.11 23.22 -30.57
N THR A 3 19.11 24.55 -30.44
CA THR A 3 19.04 25.27 -29.16
C THR A 3 17.75 25.00 -28.38
N LYS A 4 16.60 24.85 -29.06
CA LYS A 4 15.32 24.54 -28.42
C LYS A 4 15.28 23.12 -27.81
N ARG A 5 15.94 22.15 -28.43
CA ARG A 5 16.04 20.77 -27.91
C ARG A 5 16.97 20.69 -26.69
N SER A 6 18.05 21.47 -26.69
CA SER A 6 18.98 21.54 -25.56
C SER A 6 18.31 22.14 -24.32
N ILE A 7 17.54 23.22 -24.48
CA ILE A 7 16.79 23.84 -23.37
C ILE A 7 15.74 22.86 -22.81
N LEU A 8 15.00 22.16 -23.67
CA LEU A 8 14.01 21.18 -23.24
C LEU A 8 14.65 20.03 -22.43
N PHE A 9 15.82 19.56 -22.87
CA PHE A 9 16.57 18.51 -22.19
C PHE A 9 17.11 18.97 -20.82
N THR A 10 17.59 20.20 -20.72
CA THR A 10 18.01 20.77 -19.44
C THR A 10 16.84 20.95 -18.48
N VAL A 11 15.68 21.39 -18.97
CA VAL A 11 14.46 21.54 -18.15
C VAL A 11 13.97 20.19 -17.61
N THR A 12 13.96 19.13 -18.43
CA THR A 12 13.53 17.79 -17.96
C THR A 12 14.47 17.20 -16.92
N ILE A 13 15.79 17.35 -17.09
CA ILE A 13 16.78 16.90 -16.08
C ILE A 13 16.62 17.69 -14.79
N THR A 14 16.38 18.99 -14.88
CA THR A 14 16.19 19.85 -13.70
C THR A 14 14.91 19.47 -12.94
N LEU A 15 13.81 19.21 -13.65
CA LEU A 15 12.56 18.73 -13.05
C LEU A 15 12.72 17.34 -12.41
N PHE A 16 13.48 16.44 -13.04
CA PHE A 16 13.78 15.12 -12.48
C PHE A 16 14.57 15.23 -11.17
N HIS A 17 15.58 16.10 -11.13
CA HIS A 17 16.36 16.34 -9.91
C HIS A 17 15.57 17.09 -8.83
N ILE A 18 14.69 18.03 -9.20
CA ILE A 18 13.76 18.65 -8.26
C ILE A 18 12.79 17.62 -7.69
N GLY A 19 12.26 16.70 -8.52
CA GLY A 19 11.43 15.57 -8.06
C GLY A 19 12.16 14.66 -7.07
N LEU A 20 13.43 14.33 -7.35
CA LEU A 20 14.30 13.58 -6.44
C LEU A 20 14.59 14.34 -5.14
N LEU A 21 14.80 15.65 -5.22
CA LEU A 21 15.06 16.49 -4.05
C LEU A 21 13.81 16.66 -3.19
N ILE A 22 12.64 16.87 -3.78
CA ILE A 22 11.36 16.88 -3.06
C ILE A 22 11.14 15.52 -2.36
N SER A 23 11.41 14.40 -3.05
CA SER A 23 11.38 13.06 -2.46
C SER A 23 12.34 12.89 -1.27
N LYS A 24 13.53 13.51 -1.33
CA LYS A 24 14.56 13.43 -0.28
C LYS A 24 14.34 14.43 0.87
N HIS A 25 13.77 15.59 0.60
CA HIS A 25 13.67 16.74 1.52
C HIS A 25 12.35 16.75 2.30
N HIS A 26 11.29 16.14 1.77
CA HIS A 26 10.26 15.58 2.63
C HIS A 26 10.88 14.41 3.36
N ASN A 27 11.27 14.61 4.62
CA ASN A 27 11.65 13.56 5.56
C ASN A 27 10.64 12.40 5.53
N TYR A 28 10.83 11.47 4.58
CA TYR A 28 10.22 10.14 4.61
C TYR A 28 10.94 9.38 5.70
N ARG A 29 10.56 9.71 6.93
CA ARG A 29 10.81 8.92 8.12
C ARG A 29 10.44 7.50 7.72
N PHE A 30 11.41 6.58 7.76
CA PHE A 30 11.25 5.16 7.49
C PHE A 30 10.03 4.61 8.25
N SER A 31 8.86 4.73 7.64
CA SER A 31 7.68 3.96 7.95
C SER A 31 7.61 2.94 6.83
N SER A 32 7.24 1.73 7.19
CA SER A 32 7.44 0.52 6.37
C SER A 32 6.78 0.54 4.99
N CYS A 33 6.06 1.60 4.61
CA CYS A 33 5.47 1.86 3.30
C CYS A 33 5.22 3.36 3.08
N PRO A 34 6.13 4.08 2.42
CA PRO A 34 5.96 5.51 2.18
C PRO A 34 4.70 5.85 1.36
N PHE A 35 4.32 5.00 0.39
CA PHE A 35 3.27 5.30 -0.59
C PHE A 35 1.83 5.02 -0.14
N LEU A 36 1.62 4.59 1.10
CA LEU A 36 0.33 4.05 1.57
C LEU A 36 -0.84 5.05 1.51
N ALA A 37 -0.55 6.36 1.55
CA ALA A 37 -1.55 7.40 1.37
C ALA A 37 -2.21 7.37 -0.03
N TYR A 38 -1.50 6.92 -1.07
CA TYR A 38 -1.89 7.06 -2.48
C TYR A 38 -2.06 5.73 -3.24
N ILE A 39 -2.32 4.62 -2.56
CA ILE A 39 -2.46 3.31 -3.23
C ILE A 39 -3.90 3.09 -3.71
N PRO A 40 -4.18 3.10 -5.03
CA PRO A 40 -5.29 2.35 -5.59
C PRO A 40 -4.93 0.87 -5.56
N LEU A 41 -5.79 0.05 -4.94
CA LEU A 41 -5.56 -1.40 -4.79
C LEU A 41 -5.64 -2.19 -6.11
N THR A 42 -6.05 -1.54 -7.21
CA THR A 42 -6.51 -2.20 -8.43
C THR A 42 -5.74 -1.88 -9.70
N SER A 43 -4.75 -0.97 -9.69
CA SER A 43 -3.86 -0.84 -10.84
C SER A 43 -2.60 -0.09 -10.44
N ASP A 44 -1.46 -0.67 -10.82
CA ASP A 44 -0.16 -0.05 -11.06
C ASP A 44 0.33 1.04 -10.07
N PHE A 45 1.53 0.80 -9.52
CA PHE A 45 2.28 1.65 -8.56
C PHE A 45 2.03 1.39 -7.06
N ILE A 46 2.18 0.12 -6.65
CA ILE A 46 2.96 -0.13 -5.44
C ILE A 46 4.40 -0.38 -5.88
N VAL A 47 5.23 0.67 -5.86
CA VAL A 47 6.66 0.57 -6.23
C VAL A 47 7.42 -0.33 -5.24
N ASP A 48 6.91 -0.49 -4.02
CA ASP A 48 7.47 -1.34 -2.98
C ASP A 48 6.74 -2.69 -2.89
N THR A 49 7.36 -3.73 -3.45
CA THR A 49 6.83 -5.11 -3.47
C THR A 49 6.49 -5.66 -2.08
N LYS A 50 7.19 -5.21 -1.03
CA LYS A 50 6.94 -5.64 0.35
C LYS A 50 5.63 -5.07 0.91
N CYS A 51 5.30 -3.83 0.55
CA CYS A 51 4.04 -3.18 0.93
C CYS A 51 2.83 -3.88 0.33
N ARG A 52 2.92 -4.20 -0.96
CA ARG A 52 1.90 -4.95 -1.69
C ARG A 52 1.70 -6.32 -1.06
N TYR A 53 2.80 -7.04 -0.86
CA TYR A 53 2.77 -8.36 -0.23
C TYR A 53 2.09 -8.33 1.13
N ASN A 54 2.45 -7.38 2.00
CA ASN A 54 1.84 -7.28 3.33
C ASN A 54 0.34 -6.96 3.26
N LEU A 55 -0.11 -6.03 2.41
CA LEU A 55 -1.53 -5.72 2.27
C LEU A 55 -2.34 -6.92 1.79
N LEU A 56 -1.82 -7.63 0.78
CA LEU A 56 -2.45 -8.84 0.26
C LEU A 56 -2.51 -9.94 1.32
N LYS A 57 -1.40 -10.19 2.01
CA LYS A 57 -1.35 -11.21 3.05
C LYS A 57 -2.25 -10.88 4.23
N ILE A 58 -2.40 -9.60 4.60
CA ILE A 58 -3.38 -9.16 5.60
C ILE A 58 -4.81 -9.50 5.15
N LEU A 59 -5.15 -9.20 3.89
CA LEU A 59 -6.48 -9.51 3.35
C LEU A 59 -6.77 -11.00 3.35
N GLU A 60 -5.82 -11.83 2.91
CA GLU A 60 -5.92 -13.30 2.97
C GLU A 60 -6.10 -13.81 4.40
N LEU A 61 -5.26 -13.36 5.34
CA LEU A 61 -5.36 -13.77 6.75
C LEU A 61 -6.74 -13.41 7.34
N ILE A 62 -7.29 -12.24 6.99
CA ILE A 62 -8.62 -11.83 7.46
C ILE A 62 -9.74 -12.63 6.76
N GLU A 63 -9.58 -12.99 5.49
CA GLU A 63 -10.51 -13.87 4.76
C GLU A 63 -10.58 -15.27 5.41
N GLU A 64 -9.43 -15.84 5.76
CA GLU A 64 -9.29 -17.15 6.39
C GLU A 64 -9.85 -17.20 7.82
N ALA A 65 -10.01 -16.05 8.47
CA ALA A 65 -10.46 -15.95 9.85
C ALA A 65 -11.97 -15.61 9.95
N GLU A 66 -12.81 -16.63 10.17
CA GLU A 66 -14.27 -16.47 10.35
C GLU A 66 -14.63 -15.45 11.46
N ASP A 67 -13.86 -15.46 12.56
CA ASP A 67 -14.05 -14.57 13.71
C ASP A 67 -13.35 -13.22 13.59
N GLY A 68 -12.59 -12.99 12.52
CA GLY A 68 -11.76 -11.80 12.32
C GLY A 68 -10.46 -11.81 13.13
N LEU A 69 -9.57 -10.88 12.80
CA LEU A 69 -8.21 -10.83 13.36
C LEU A 69 -7.91 -9.56 14.14
N THR A 70 -7.07 -9.68 15.16
CA THR A 70 -6.54 -8.54 15.91
C THR A 70 -5.26 -8.01 15.26
N VAL A 71 -4.94 -6.75 15.55
CA VAL A 71 -3.67 -6.12 15.15
C VAL A 71 -2.47 -6.92 15.65
N GLU A 72 -2.57 -7.49 16.85
CA GLU A 72 -1.49 -8.25 17.48
C GLU A 72 -1.21 -9.56 16.75
N TYR A 73 -2.26 -10.29 16.37
CA TYR A 73 -2.10 -11.51 15.59
C TYR A 73 -1.42 -11.23 14.24
N ILE A 74 -1.91 -10.23 13.50
CA ILE A 74 -1.36 -9.85 12.19
C ILE A 74 0.09 -9.39 12.31
N SER A 75 0.41 -8.61 13.34
CA SER A 75 1.76 -8.11 13.61
C SER A 75 2.76 -9.24 13.82
N THR A 76 2.37 -10.24 14.62
CA THR A 76 3.19 -11.42 14.89
C THR A 76 3.33 -12.31 13.65
N ASN A 77 2.23 -12.58 12.95
CA ASN A 77 2.22 -13.49 11.81
C ASN A 77 3.05 -12.95 10.63
N LEU A 78 2.95 -11.65 10.35
CA LEU A 78 3.68 -11.02 9.25
C LEU A 78 5.06 -10.48 9.65
N ASN A 79 5.42 -10.56 10.92
CA ASN A 79 6.62 -9.91 11.47
C ASN A 79 6.70 -8.41 11.09
N VAL A 80 5.57 -7.72 11.23
CA VAL A 80 5.41 -6.29 10.90
C VAL A 80 5.04 -5.55 12.18
N SER A 81 5.57 -4.34 12.39
CA SER A 81 5.23 -3.55 13.57
C SER A 81 3.72 -3.30 13.70
N ARG A 82 3.17 -3.35 14.93
CA ARG A 82 1.75 -3.02 15.21
C ARG A 82 1.33 -1.66 14.64
N LYS A 83 2.26 -0.69 14.61
CA LYS A 83 2.02 0.64 14.00
C LYS A 83 1.78 0.52 12.49
N SER A 84 2.64 -0.22 11.79
CA SER A 84 2.50 -0.44 10.35
C SER A 84 1.25 -1.26 10.02
N VAL A 85 0.93 -2.27 10.82
CA VAL A 85 -0.33 -3.05 10.69
C VAL A 85 -1.56 -2.14 10.79
N ARG A 86 -1.62 -1.24 11.78
CA ARG A 86 -2.72 -0.27 11.89
C ARG A 86 -2.82 0.63 10.65
N ILE A 87 -1.69 1.05 10.09
CA ILE A 87 -1.67 1.85 8.87
C ILE A 87 -2.27 1.06 7.68
N TYR A 88 -1.89 -0.21 7.51
CA TYR A 88 -2.48 -1.07 6.48
C TYR A 88 -3.99 -1.26 6.68
N LEU A 89 -4.41 -1.60 7.90
CA LEU A 89 -5.81 -1.84 8.22
C LEU A 89 -6.67 -0.59 8.01
N ASN A 90 -6.22 0.58 8.46
CA ASN A 90 -6.91 1.84 8.21
C ASN A 90 -7.10 2.11 6.72
N LYS A 91 -6.12 1.75 5.88
CA LYS A 91 -6.21 1.92 4.43
C LYS A 91 -7.20 0.93 3.81
N LEU A 92 -7.15 -0.34 4.20
CA LEU A 92 -8.10 -1.34 3.73
C LEU A 92 -9.54 -0.97 4.14
N GLU A 93 -9.72 -0.50 5.37
CA GLU A 93 -11.00 -0.02 5.90
C GLU A 93 -11.49 1.23 5.16
N SER A 94 -10.60 2.19 4.86
CA SER A 94 -10.97 3.39 4.08
C SER A 94 -11.39 3.08 2.64
N HIS A 95 -11.04 1.91 2.11
CA HIS A 95 -11.46 1.43 0.79
C HIS A 95 -12.66 0.48 0.88
N GLY A 96 -13.23 0.31 2.07
CA GLY A 96 -14.36 -0.59 2.31
C GLY A 96 -14.02 -2.07 2.16
N LEU A 97 -12.75 -2.47 2.12
CA LEU A 97 -12.37 -3.88 1.93
C LEU A 97 -12.49 -4.70 3.21
N ILE A 98 -12.29 -4.06 4.35
CA ILE A 98 -12.46 -4.66 5.66
C ILE A 98 -13.31 -3.74 6.54
N LYS A 99 -13.86 -4.30 7.61
CA LYS A 99 -14.56 -3.55 8.65
C LYS A 99 -14.03 -3.93 10.02
N ARG A 100 -13.94 -2.94 10.91
CA ARG A 100 -13.61 -3.19 12.31
C ARG A 100 -14.86 -3.55 13.12
N ILE A 101 -14.80 -4.65 13.87
CA ILE A 101 -15.83 -5.08 14.82
C ILE A 101 -15.13 -5.26 16.19
N GLY A 102 -15.27 -4.26 17.06
CA GLY A 102 -14.54 -4.22 18.33
C GLY A 102 -13.03 -4.05 18.13
N ASP A 103 -12.25 -5.03 18.58
CA ASP A 103 -10.80 -5.10 18.41
C ASP A 103 -10.36 -5.96 17.20
N LYS A 104 -11.31 -6.59 16.51
CA LYS A 104 -11.08 -7.48 15.37
C LYS A 104 -11.44 -6.81 14.04
N TYR A 105 -10.82 -7.27 12.97
CA TYR A 105 -11.09 -6.87 11.59
C TYR A 105 -11.66 -8.06 10.84
N LYS A 106 -12.76 -7.83 10.11
CA LYS A 106 -13.42 -8.81 9.25
C LYS A 106 -13.45 -8.33 7.80
N ILE A 107 -13.43 -9.27 6.87
CA ILE A 107 -13.54 -8.96 5.45
C ILE A 107 -14.97 -8.53 5.08
N THR A 108 -15.08 -7.68 4.08
CA THR A 108 -16.35 -7.29 3.45
C THR A 108 -16.58 -8.07 2.15
N GLU A 109 -17.74 -7.92 1.53
CA GLU A 109 -18.00 -8.53 0.21
C GLU A 109 -17.12 -7.90 -0.89
N GLU A 110 -16.84 -6.59 -0.80
CA GLU A 110 -15.91 -5.88 -1.68
C GLU A 110 -14.48 -6.41 -1.53
N GLY A 111 -14.06 -6.67 -0.29
CA GLY A 111 -12.78 -7.30 0.04
C GLY A 111 -12.64 -8.70 -0.56
N LYS A 112 -13.67 -9.54 -0.44
CA LYS A 112 -13.69 -10.89 -1.03
C LYS A 112 -13.57 -10.85 -2.55
N LYS A 113 -14.37 -10.01 -3.22
CA LYS A 113 -14.30 -9.82 -4.68
C LYS A 113 -12.90 -9.40 -5.14
N LEU A 114 -12.24 -8.53 -4.38
CA LEU A 114 -10.87 -8.14 -4.70
C LEU A 114 -9.91 -9.33 -4.61
N ILE A 115 -9.98 -10.13 -3.54
CA ILE A 115 -9.13 -11.33 -3.40
C ILE A 115 -9.39 -12.33 -4.53
N GLU A 116 -10.65 -12.60 -4.87
CA GLU A 116 -11.00 -13.48 -5.98
C GLU A 116 -10.42 -12.99 -7.31
N ASN A 117 -10.56 -11.70 -7.60
CA ASN A 117 -9.96 -11.09 -8.80
C ASN A 117 -8.43 -11.21 -8.82
N LEU A 118 -7.79 -11.06 -7.66
CA LEU A 118 -6.34 -11.20 -7.53
C LEU A 118 -5.89 -12.65 -7.77
N LYS A 119 -6.57 -13.63 -7.16
CA LYS A 119 -6.33 -15.07 -7.37
C LYS A 119 -6.47 -15.43 -8.86
N LEU A 120 -7.50 -14.90 -9.54
CA LEU A 120 -7.70 -15.10 -10.97
C LEU A 120 -6.63 -14.43 -11.85
N SER A 121 -6.04 -13.33 -11.38
CA SER A 121 -4.97 -12.61 -12.09
C SER A 121 -3.57 -13.21 -11.94
N GLY A 122 -3.43 -14.35 -11.23
CA GLY A 122 -2.15 -15.03 -11.01
C GLY A 122 -1.26 -14.36 -9.97
N PHE A 123 -1.88 -13.64 -9.02
CA PHE A 123 -1.21 -13.20 -7.79
C PHE A 123 -1.15 -14.33 -6.76
#